data_AF-A0A3B8XE19-F1
#
_entry.id   AF-A0A3B8XE19-F1
#
_cell.length_a   1.000
_cell.length_b   1.000
_cell.length_c   1.000
_cell.angle_alpha   90.00
_cell.angle_beta   90.00
_cell.angle_gamma   90.00
#
_symmetry.space_group_name_H-M   'P 1'
#
loop_
_entity.id
_entity.type
_entity.pdbx_description
1 polymer ?
#
loop_
_entity_poly.entity_id
_entity_poly.type
_entity_poly.pdbx_seq_one_letter_code
_entity_poly.pdbx_strand_id
1 'polypeptide(L)'
;MSGRGRRQLPNRARRRRPGGYRDVRRNRLSASVRERGGSPGNWRSIAIGVALGLPAVVGTALLIRSGLGGDDFQPARWLATGSGPSYGQSYLYAYPLPVYLPTLPLAALPTPWSHAAALVVCIGLLGLALWRWRGSWRNWLFLMTATPAVYALITTHVFSCLALLGCSLAFWASERRRSPLWLGLGLALAAIRPVNALPLVAVIVWARRAEWQRLAAAAATAIVLCAPFTVWAFVIDRRWPLDYVAMLRAYPVAGLIQFVYAAGPIAYLAALIALTALSLAIAAYRGSEAGVATGMALSVAVAPLPGTYAAIFALPALMVAGRRSGYEWLPGIASAIGWLATISLLALNLAPAIASYWYVVNSYPLLRAPRARPSSVPLGASKRPNPTR
;
A
#
# COMPACT_ATOMS: atom_id res chain seq x y z
N MET A 1 -4.05 10.15 -92.09
CA MET A 1 -5.12 10.97 -91.47
C MET A 1 -4.89 11.04 -89.97
N SER A 2 -4.93 12.25 -89.40
CA SER A 2 -4.98 12.68 -87.98
C SER A 2 -4.20 11.86 -86.92
N GLY A 3 -3.29 12.40 -86.11
CA GLY A 3 -3.13 13.77 -85.63
C GLY A 3 -3.44 13.86 -84.13
N ARG A 4 -2.44 14.34 -83.36
CA ARG A 4 -2.53 15.00 -82.03
C ARG A 4 -2.89 14.09 -80.83
N GLY A 5 -2.34 14.28 -79.63
CA GLY A 5 -1.49 15.37 -79.15
C GLY A 5 -0.91 15.14 -77.75
N ARG A 6 0.19 15.85 -77.51
CA ARG A 6 0.81 16.12 -76.20
C ARG A 6 -0.18 16.85 -75.27
N ARG A 7 -0.12 16.55 -73.97
CA ARG A 7 -0.29 17.57 -72.90
C ARG A 7 0.74 17.36 -71.79
N GLN A 8 1.61 18.36 -71.65
CA GLN A 8 2.47 18.60 -70.51
C GLN A 8 1.68 19.29 -69.38
N LEU A 9 1.93 18.85 -68.14
CA LEU A 9 2.05 19.51 -66.82
C LEU A 9 1.14 20.70 -66.44
N PRO A 10 0.84 20.85 -65.14
CA PRO A 10 1.61 21.87 -64.40
C PRO A 10 2.01 21.49 -62.96
N ASN A 11 3.21 21.96 -62.62
CA ASN A 11 3.69 22.25 -61.28
C ASN A 11 2.70 23.13 -60.50
N ARG A 12 2.30 22.72 -59.28
CA ARG A 12 1.79 23.66 -58.26
C ARG A 12 2.23 23.28 -56.84
N ALA A 13 3.14 24.12 -56.35
CA ALA A 13 3.12 24.80 -55.06
C ALA A 13 3.13 24.00 -53.74
N ARG A 14 4.33 24.00 -53.14
CA ARG A 14 4.62 24.33 -51.73
C ARG A 14 3.40 24.61 -50.82
N ARG A 15 3.20 23.75 -49.82
CA ARG A 15 2.92 24.19 -48.44
C ARG A 15 3.80 23.43 -47.44
N ARG A 16 4.88 24.08 -47.01
CA ARG A 16 5.54 23.83 -45.72
C ARG A 16 4.80 24.63 -44.66
N ARG A 17 4.53 24.01 -43.49
CA ARG A 17 4.54 24.54 -42.11
C ARG A 17 3.55 23.73 -41.22
N PRO A 18 3.70 23.69 -39.88
CA PRO A 18 4.87 23.26 -39.12
C PRO A 18 4.49 22.39 -37.88
N GLY A 19 5.46 21.70 -37.29
CA GLY A 19 5.55 21.49 -35.84
C GLY A 19 4.39 20.81 -35.09
N GLY A 20 4.39 19.48 -35.08
CA GLY A 20 3.69 18.67 -34.08
C GLY A 20 4.69 17.91 -33.20
N TYR A 21 5.40 18.64 -32.35
CA TYR A 21 6.42 18.12 -31.42
C TYR A 21 5.77 17.38 -30.24
N ARG A 22 5.04 16.29 -30.48
CA ARG A 22 4.47 15.44 -29.42
C ARG A 22 4.39 14.02 -29.96
N ASP A 23 5.39 13.18 -29.64
CA ASP A 23 5.20 11.73 -29.37
C ASP A 23 6.49 10.92 -29.12
N VAL A 24 7.63 11.55 -28.84
CA VAL A 24 8.89 10.80 -28.58
C VAL A 24 9.09 10.42 -27.08
N ARG A 25 8.10 10.65 -26.20
CA ARG A 25 8.25 10.43 -24.74
C ARG A 25 7.55 9.20 -24.16
N ARG A 26 7.17 8.20 -24.97
CA ARG A 26 6.43 7.02 -24.47
C ARG A 26 7.09 5.64 -24.53
N ASN A 27 8.28 5.47 -25.12
CA ASN A 27 8.85 4.12 -25.30
C ASN A 27 10.25 3.87 -24.70
N ARG A 28 10.57 4.41 -23.51
CA ARG A 28 11.85 4.08 -22.82
C ARG A 28 11.71 3.72 -21.34
N LEU A 29 10.72 2.92 -20.95
CA LEU A 29 10.65 2.33 -19.59
C LEU A 29 10.18 0.87 -19.60
N SER A 30 10.67 0.09 -20.57
CA SER A 30 10.45 -1.37 -20.62
C SER A 30 11.71 -2.13 -21.04
N ALA A 31 12.89 -1.67 -20.59
CA ALA A 31 14.08 -2.50 -20.58
C ALA A 31 14.20 -3.15 -19.20
N SER A 32 14.02 -4.47 -19.15
CA SER A 32 14.43 -5.29 -18.00
C SER A 32 15.90 -5.04 -17.75
N VAL A 33 16.23 -4.37 -16.64
CA VAL A 33 17.61 -4.27 -16.17
C VAL A 33 18.04 -5.68 -15.81
N ARG A 34 18.86 -6.27 -16.70
CA ARG A 34 19.64 -7.47 -16.43
C ARG A 34 20.58 -7.10 -15.28
N GLU A 35 20.37 -7.67 -14.10
CA GLU A 35 21.29 -7.54 -12.97
C GLU A 35 22.67 -8.03 -13.42
N ARG A 36 23.59 -7.08 -13.66
CA ARG A 36 25.02 -7.39 -13.79
C ARG A 36 25.66 -7.14 -12.43
N GLY A 37 26.22 -8.21 -11.88
CA GLY A 37 27.33 -8.19 -10.92
C GLY A 37 27.02 -7.56 -9.57
N GLY A 38 26.42 -8.33 -8.66
CA GLY A 38 26.43 -7.99 -7.25
C GLY A 38 27.88 -7.91 -6.74
N SER A 39 28.29 -6.70 -6.36
CA SER A 39 29.39 -6.53 -5.39
C SER A 39 29.11 -7.41 -4.16
N PRO A 40 30.11 -8.06 -3.54
CA PRO A 40 29.94 -8.90 -2.35
C PRO A 40 29.56 -8.04 -1.13
N GLY A 41 28.34 -7.52 -1.14
CA GLY A 41 27.79 -6.62 -0.16
C GLY A 41 27.16 -7.37 1.00
N ASN A 42 28.03 -7.72 1.95
CA ASN A 42 27.85 -7.67 3.40
C ASN A 42 26.72 -8.51 4.02
N TRP A 43 26.96 -9.82 4.15
CA TRP A 43 26.16 -10.76 4.97
C TRP A 43 25.89 -10.27 6.41
N ARG A 44 26.77 -9.41 6.95
CA ARG A 44 26.68 -8.88 8.32
C ARG A 44 25.41 -8.06 8.59
N SER A 45 24.91 -7.28 7.62
CA SER A 45 23.69 -6.48 7.82
C SER A 45 22.41 -7.31 7.73
N ILE A 46 22.40 -8.33 6.86
CA ILE A 46 21.35 -9.35 6.83
C ILE A 46 21.35 -10.12 8.14
N ALA A 47 22.54 -10.54 8.61
CA ALA A 47 22.70 -11.20 9.89
C ALA A 47 22.22 -10.34 11.07
N ILE A 48 22.46 -9.03 11.08
CA ILE A 48 21.97 -8.13 12.15
C ILE A 48 20.45 -7.96 12.08
N GLY A 49 19.87 -7.71 10.90
CA GLY A 49 18.41 -7.56 10.75
C GLY A 49 17.65 -8.86 11.06
N VAL A 50 18.22 -10.01 10.68
CA VAL A 50 17.70 -11.33 11.03
C VAL A 50 17.94 -11.63 12.51
N ALA A 51 19.12 -11.37 13.06
CA ALA A 51 19.43 -11.65 14.48
C ALA A 51 18.66 -10.76 15.46
N LEU A 52 18.19 -9.57 15.05
CA LEU A 52 17.27 -8.75 15.85
C LEU A 52 15.80 -9.15 15.65
N GLY A 53 15.42 -9.57 14.44
CA GLY A 53 14.06 -9.99 14.12
C GLY A 53 13.71 -11.41 14.57
N LEU A 54 14.65 -12.36 14.53
CA LEU A 54 14.43 -13.77 14.87
C LEU A 54 14.08 -13.97 16.35
N PRO A 55 14.80 -13.36 17.32
CA PRO A 55 14.44 -13.45 18.74
C PRO A 55 13.09 -12.81 19.03
N ALA A 56 12.72 -11.74 18.32
CA ALA A 56 11.39 -11.16 18.42
C ALA A 56 10.33 -12.13 17.87
N VAL A 57 10.55 -12.76 16.70
CA VAL A 57 9.66 -13.77 16.12
C VAL A 57 9.55 -15.02 17.01
N VAL A 58 10.65 -15.47 17.60
CA VAL A 58 10.70 -16.64 18.51
C VAL A 58 10.07 -16.31 19.86
N GLY A 59 10.41 -15.17 20.47
CA GLY A 59 9.78 -14.69 21.71
C GLY A 59 8.29 -14.45 21.55
N THR A 60 7.87 -13.98 20.38
CA THR A 60 6.47 -13.89 19.97
C THR A 60 5.81 -15.27 19.89
N ALA A 61 6.44 -16.24 19.20
CA ALA A 61 5.91 -17.60 19.10
C ALA A 61 5.74 -18.25 20.49
N LEU A 62 6.59 -17.89 21.46
CA LEU A 62 6.47 -18.30 22.85
C LEU A 62 5.34 -17.59 23.61
N LEU A 63 5.11 -16.29 23.38
CA LEU A 63 3.95 -15.54 23.90
C LEU A 63 2.62 -16.02 23.30
N ILE A 64 2.64 -16.47 22.05
CA ILE A 64 1.49 -17.12 21.39
C ILE A 64 1.19 -18.46 22.07
N ARG A 65 2.22 -19.24 22.41
CA ARG A 65 2.07 -20.51 23.14
C ARG A 65 1.52 -20.33 24.56
N SER A 66 1.70 -19.17 25.18
CA SER A 66 1.17 -18.88 26.52
C SER A 66 -0.28 -18.37 26.53
N GLY A 67 -0.95 -18.27 25.38
CA GLY A 67 -2.37 -17.89 25.30
C GLY A 67 -2.65 -16.39 25.50
N LEU A 68 -1.61 -15.55 25.47
CA LEU A 68 -1.71 -14.09 25.66
C LEU A 68 -1.94 -13.31 24.35
N GLY A 69 -2.00 -14.00 23.20
CA GLY A 69 -2.32 -13.40 21.90
C GLY A 69 -3.84 -13.34 21.65
N GLY A 70 -4.37 -12.15 21.39
CA GLY A 70 -5.74 -12.00 20.87
C GLY A 70 -5.83 -12.55 19.44
N ASP A 71 -6.88 -13.32 19.15
CA ASP A 71 -7.19 -13.83 17.81
C ASP A 71 -8.17 -12.88 17.11
N ASP A 72 -7.81 -12.32 15.94
CA ASP A 72 -8.71 -11.47 15.13
C ASP A 72 -9.99 -12.23 14.70
N PHE A 73 -10.02 -13.56 14.80
CA PHE A 73 -11.21 -14.37 14.57
C PHE A 73 -12.13 -14.50 15.77
N GLN A 74 -11.73 -14.03 16.97
CA GLN A 74 -12.57 -14.06 18.16
C GLN A 74 -13.92 -13.36 17.98
N PRO A 75 -14.03 -12.18 17.33
CA PRO A 75 -15.32 -11.56 17.03
C PRO A 75 -16.18 -12.40 16.08
N ALA A 76 -15.57 -13.04 15.07
CA ALA A 76 -16.28 -13.96 14.19
C ALA A 76 -16.78 -15.20 14.94
N ARG A 77 -16.02 -15.70 15.92
CA ARG A 77 -16.43 -16.80 16.80
C ARG A 77 -17.63 -16.41 17.65
N TRP A 78 -17.62 -15.22 18.26
CA TRP A 78 -18.76 -14.71 19.01
C TRP A 78 -20.03 -14.59 18.16
N LEU A 79 -19.91 -14.12 16.92
CA LEU A 79 -21.02 -14.09 15.96
C LEU A 79 -21.55 -15.50 15.65
N ALA A 80 -20.67 -16.49 15.53
CA ALA A 80 -21.06 -17.87 15.23
C ALA A 80 -21.72 -18.59 16.41
N THR A 81 -21.23 -18.37 17.63
CA THR A 81 -21.68 -19.11 18.84
C THR A 81 -22.74 -18.37 19.65
N GLY A 82 -22.88 -17.05 19.46
CA GLY A 82 -23.70 -16.20 20.32
C GLY A 82 -23.15 -16.05 21.75
N SER A 83 -21.93 -16.51 22.02
CA SER A 83 -21.37 -16.63 23.38
C SER A 83 -20.55 -15.41 23.82
N GLY A 84 -20.70 -14.27 23.16
CA GLY A 84 -19.91 -13.06 23.41
C GLY A 84 -20.73 -11.78 23.21
N PRO A 85 -20.08 -10.61 23.26
CA PRO A 85 -20.75 -9.34 23.04
C PRO A 85 -21.40 -9.30 21.66
N SER A 86 -22.58 -8.68 21.59
CA SER A 86 -23.22 -8.37 20.31
C SER A 86 -22.31 -7.46 19.46
N TYR A 87 -22.53 -7.48 18.14
CA TYR A 87 -21.78 -6.62 17.23
C TYR A 87 -21.81 -5.15 17.68
N GLY A 88 -20.66 -4.48 17.63
CA GLY A 88 -20.52 -3.08 18.05
C GLY A 88 -20.38 -2.84 19.57
N GLN A 89 -20.56 -3.87 20.42
CA GLN A 89 -20.42 -3.73 21.88
C GLN A 89 -19.00 -3.97 22.41
N SER A 90 -18.05 -4.32 21.54
CA SER A 90 -16.66 -4.59 21.91
C SER A 90 -15.68 -3.89 20.97
N TYR A 91 -14.57 -3.40 21.53
CA TYR A 91 -13.46 -2.85 20.77
C TYR A 91 -12.70 -3.90 19.94
N LEU A 92 -13.09 -5.18 20.00
CA LEU A 92 -12.56 -6.20 19.10
C LEU A 92 -13.32 -6.24 17.77
N TYR A 93 -14.52 -5.64 17.68
CA TYR A 93 -15.27 -5.50 16.42
C TYR A 93 -14.73 -4.38 15.51
N ALA A 94 -13.41 -4.26 15.36
CA ALA A 94 -12.76 -3.15 14.65
C ALA A 94 -13.11 -2.98 13.16
N TYR A 95 -13.85 -3.92 12.56
CA TYR A 95 -14.20 -3.94 11.14
C TYR A 95 -15.72 -3.95 10.90
N PRO A 96 -16.18 -3.55 9.70
CA PRO A 96 -17.58 -3.70 9.31
C PRO A 96 -18.04 -5.17 9.41
N LEU A 97 -19.27 -5.43 9.89
CA LEU A 97 -19.81 -6.79 10.07
C LEU A 97 -19.61 -7.72 8.85
N PRO A 98 -19.85 -7.27 7.59
CA PRO A 98 -19.65 -8.11 6.41
C PRO A 98 -18.24 -8.72 6.29
N VAL A 99 -17.23 -8.08 6.87
CA VAL A 99 -15.82 -8.51 6.79
C VAL A 99 -15.55 -9.76 7.63
N TYR A 100 -16.32 -9.99 8.70
CA TYR A 100 -16.15 -11.17 9.58
C TYR A 100 -16.81 -12.43 9.02
N LEU A 101 -17.79 -12.30 8.14
CA LEU A 101 -18.57 -13.44 7.64
C LEU A 101 -17.73 -14.45 6.83
N PRO A 102 -16.83 -14.03 5.92
CA PRO A 102 -15.96 -14.98 5.21
C PRO A 102 -15.01 -15.75 6.12
N THR A 103 -14.74 -15.26 7.33
CA THR A 103 -13.80 -15.89 8.28
C THR A 103 -14.47 -16.82 9.28
N LEU A 104 -15.80 -16.95 9.25
CA LEU A 104 -16.55 -17.85 10.15
C LEU A 104 -16.00 -19.30 10.13
N PRO A 105 -15.65 -19.89 8.96
CA PRO A 105 -15.09 -21.25 8.95
C PRO A 105 -13.76 -21.37 9.71
N LEU A 106 -12.91 -20.34 9.65
CA LEU A 106 -11.64 -20.30 10.38
C LEU A 106 -11.87 -20.04 11.88
N ALA A 107 -12.88 -19.24 12.21
CA ALA A 107 -13.27 -18.93 13.59
C ALA A 107 -13.88 -20.15 14.32
N ALA A 108 -14.49 -21.07 13.57
CA ALA A 108 -15.05 -22.32 14.09
C ALA A 108 -13.99 -23.34 14.52
N LEU A 109 -12.73 -23.18 14.10
CA LEU A 109 -11.63 -24.02 14.57
C LEU A 109 -11.37 -23.78 16.06
N PRO A 110 -10.87 -24.79 16.81
CA PRO A 110 -10.42 -24.58 18.18
C PRO A 110 -9.34 -23.49 18.23
N THR A 111 -9.33 -22.69 19.30
CA THR A 111 -8.45 -21.51 19.46
C THR A 111 -6.99 -21.69 19.04
N PRO A 112 -6.26 -22.78 19.39
CA PRO A 112 -4.87 -22.93 18.94
C PRO A 112 -4.75 -23.06 17.41
N TRP A 113 -5.73 -23.70 16.77
CA TRP A 113 -5.74 -23.91 15.31
C TRP A 113 -6.22 -22.66 14.57
N SER A 114 -7.23 -21.94 15.08
CA SER A 114 -7.68 -20.67 14.48
C SER A 114 -6.56 -19.65 14.49
N HIS A 115 -5.83 -19.54 15.61
CA HIS A 115 -4.70 -18.63 15.74
C HIS A 115 -3.52 -19.02 14.84
N ALA A 116 -3.16 -20.30 14.78
CA ALA A 116 -2.12 -20.78 13.87
C ALA A 116 -2.49 -20.51 12.39
N ALA A 117 -3.74 -20.76 12.01
CA ALA A 117 -4.24 -20.43 10.67
C ALA A 117 -4.18 -18.92 10.40
N ALA A 118 -4.59 -18.09 11.36
CA ALA A 118 -4.51 -16.64 11.26
C ALA A 118 -3.07 -16.16 11.00
N LEU A 119 -2.10 -16.70 11.73
CA LEU A 119 -0.69 -16.38 11.56
C LEU A 119 -0.16 -16.75 10.17
N VAL A 120 -0.44 -17.98 9.71
CA VAL A 120 -0.03 -18.44 8.36
C VAL A 120 -0.66 -17.57 7.27
N VAL A 121 -1.95 -17.25 7.40
CA VAL A 121 -2.66 -16.36 6.48
C VAL A 121 -2.04 -14.96 6.51
N CYS A 122 -1.79 -14.37 7.68
CA CYS A 122 -1.14 -13.07 7.80
C CYS A 122 0.23 -13.02 7.11
N ILE A 123 1.09 -14.02 7.33
CA ILE A 123 2.41 -14.11 6.68
C ILE A 123 2.26 -14.14 5.16
N GLY A 124 1.36 -14.99 4.65
CA GLY A 124 1.09 -15.11 3.22
C GLY A 124 0.57 -13.80 2.63
N LEU A 125 -0.43 -13.18 3.26
CA LEU A 125 -1.04 -11.92 2.82
C LEU A 125 -0.03 -10.78 2.80
N LEU A 126 0.73 -10.59 3.89
CA LEU A 126 1.73 -9.53 4.01
C LEU A 126 2.88 -9.73 3.02
N GLY A 127 3.40 -10.96 2.94
CA GLY A 127 4.47 -11.31 2.01
C GLY A 127 4.08 -11.07 0.56
N LEU A 128 2.87 -11.50 0.17
CA LEU A 128 2.32 -11.25 -1.16
C LEU A 128 2.08 -9.75 -1.40
N ALA A 129 1.56 -9.02 -0.43
CA ALA A 129 1.32 -7.59 -0.55
C ALA A 129 2.61 -6.84 -0.88
N LEU A 130 3.66 -7.04 -0.07
CA LEU A 130 4.97 -6.40 -0.26
C LEU A 130 5.65 -6.86 -1.56
N TRP A 131 5.53 -8.13 -1.93
CA TRP A 131 6.09 -8.66 -3.17
C TRP A 131 5.57 -7.94 -4.42
N ARG A 132 4.30 -7.51 -4.43
CA ARG A 132 3.70 -6.79 -5.57
C ARG A 132 4.35 -5.43 -5.86
N TRP A 133 5.04 -4.84 -4.88
CA TRP A 133 5.78 -3.58 -5.01
C TRP A 133 7.19 -3.74 -5.61
N ARG A 134 7.62 -4.98 -5.93
CA ARG A 134 8.83 -5.29 -6.71
C ARG A 134 10.14 -4.70 -6.16
N GLY A 135 10.36 -4.76 -4.85
CA GLY A 135 11.68 -4.45 -4.27
C GLY A 135 12.68 -5.58 -4.45
N SER A 136 13.91 -5.34 -3.98
CA SER A 136 14.89 -6.43 -3.85
C SER A 136 14.41 -7.44 -2.80
N TRP A 137 14.85 -8.70 -2.92
CA TRP A 137 14.55 -9.73 -1.92
C TRP A 137 15.03 -9.31 -0.52
N ARG A 138 16.11 -8.53 -0.44
CA ARG A 138 16.65 -7.97 0.81
C ARG A 138 15.67 -6.98 1.44
N ASN A 139 15.15 -6.04 0.65
CA ASN A 139 14.15 -5.06 1.13
C ASN A 139 12.89 -5.78 1.59
N TRP A 140 12.48 -6.82 0.85
CA TRP A 140 11.36 -7.67 1.25
C TRP A 140 11.61 -8.35 2.60
N LEU A 141 12.79 -8.97 2.80
CA LEU A 141 13.15 -9.62 4.05
C LEU A 141 13.16 -8.63 5.22
N PHE A 142 13.82 -7.47 5.07
CA PHE A 142 13.87 -6.44 6.11
C PHE A 142 12.47 -5.95 6.51
N LEU A 143 11.59 -5.74 5.53
CA LEU A 143 10.24 -5.26 5.82
C LEU A 143 9.33 -6.34 6.40
N MET A 144 9.55 -7.61 6.06
CA MET A 144 8.86 -8.74 6.70
C MET A 144 9.28 -8.92 8.17
N THR A 145 10.49 -8.49 8.54
CA THR A 145 10.96 -8.50 9.93
C THR A 145 10.84 -7.14 10.61
N ALA A 146 10.25 -6.12 9.98
CA ALA A 146 10.05 -4.81 10.57
C ALA A 146 9.01 -4.86 11.72
N THR A 147 9.09 -3.92 12.66
CA THR A 147 8.18 -3.92 13.83
C THR A 147 6.70 -3.90 13.47
N PRO A 148 6.20 -3.16 12.45
CA PRO A 148 4.81 -3.22 12.03
C PRO A 148 4.40 -4.59 11.52
N ALA A 149 5.29 -5.23 10.75
CA ALA A 149 5.04 -6.55 10.19
C ALA A 149 4.95 -7.58 11.29
N VAL A 150 5.96 -7.65 12.16
CA VAL A 150 5.98 -8.61 13.27
C VAL A 150 4.82 -8.36 14.21
N TYR A 151 4.54 -7.11 14.59
CA TYR A 151 3.40 -6.77 15.45
C TYR A 151 2.08 -7.27 14.85
N ALA A 152 1.84 -7.04 13.56
CA ALA A 152 0.66 -7.56 12.87
C ALA A 152 0.58 -9.10 12.85
N LEU A 153 1.72 -9.81 12.90
CA LEU A 153 1.74 -11.26 13.04
C LEU A 153 1.40 -11.70 14.47
N ILE A 154 1.97 -11.05 15.50
CA ILE A 154 1.75 -11.39 16.92
C ILE A 154 0.27 -11.30 17.26
N THR A 155 -0.36 -10.22 16.84
CA THR A 155 -1.76 -9.90 17.15
C THR A 155 -2.71 -10.41 16.06
N THR A 156 -2.20 -11.22 15.12
CA THR A 156 -2.98 -11.86 14.05
C THR A 156 -3.87 -10.91 13.25
N HIS A 157 -3.35 -9.75 12.82
CA HIS A 157 -4.14 -8.74 12.10
C HIS A 157 -4.49 -9.08 10.65
N VAL A 158 -5.21 -10.19 10.46
CA VAL A 158 -5.57 -10.77 9.17
C VAL A 158 -6.28 -9.75 8.29
N PHE A 159 -7.24 -9.00 8.84
CA PHE A 159 -8.03 -8.04 8.08
C PHE A 159 -7.20 -6.84 7.60
N SER A 160 -6.22 -6.40 8.40
CA SER A 160 -5.30 -5.33 7.99
C SER A 160 -4.35 -5.81 6.90
N CYS A 161 -3.81 -7.03 7.04
CA CYS A 161 -2.99 -7.66 6.03
C CYS A 161 -3.76 -7.89 4.72
N LEU A 162 -5.04 -8.28 4.82
CA LEU A 162 -5.93 -8.47 3.69
C LEU A 162 -6.22 -7.15 2.97
N ALA A 163 -6.47 -6.09 3.73
CA ALA A 163 -6.65 -4.74 3.19
C ALA A 163 -5.39 -4.20 2.51
N LEU A 164 -4.20 -4.42 3.11
CA LEU A 164 -2.92 -4.06 2.51
C LEU A 164 -2.65 -4.84 1.21
N LEU A 165 -2.97 -6.13 1.19
CA LEU A 165 -2.92 -6.93 -0.03
C LEU A 165 -3.91 -6.39 -1.07
N GLY A 166 -5.14 -6.05 -0.68
CA GLY A 166 -6.15 -5.42 -1.53
C GLY A 166 -5.63 -4.15 -2.18
N CYS A 167 -5.06 -3.24 -1.39
CA CYS A 167 -4.45 -2.01 -1.89
C CYS A 167 -3.32 -2.29 -2.89
N SER A 168 -2.43 -3.22 -2.56
CA SER A 168 -1.30 -3.60 -3.40
C SER A 168 -1.74 -4.30 -4.69
N LEU A 169 -2.78 -5.12 -4.63
CA LEU A 169 -3.40 -5.82 -5.76
C LEU A 169 -4.10 -4.84 -6.69
N ALA A 170 -4.91 -3.92 -6.15
CA ALA A 170 -5.59 -2.89 -6.93
C ALA A 170 -4.59 -1.99 -7.67
N PHE A 171 -3.54 -1.54 -6.99
CA PHE A 171 -2.48 -0.77 -7.62
C PHE A 171 -1.78 -1.57 -8.73
N TRP A 172 -1.36 -2.80 -8.44
CA TRP A 172 -0.71 -3.68 -9.41
C TRP A 172 -1.60 -3.96 -10.64
N ALA A 173 -2.89 -4.22 -10.43
CA ALA A 173 -3.85 -4.49 -11.50
C ALA A 173 -4.11 -3.24 -12.35
N SER A 174 -4.21 -2.07 -11.72
CA SER A 174 -4.33 -0.78 -12.38
C SER A 174 -3.11 -0.49 -13.26
N GLU A 175 -1.89 -0.58 -12.69
CA GLU A 175 -0.63 -0.33 -13.37
C GLU A 175 -0.40 -1.27 -14.55
N ARG A 176 -0.62 -2.57 -14.37
CA ARG A 176 -0.38 -3.58 -15.42
C ARG A 176 -1.54 -3.74 -16.40
N ARG A 177 -2.55 -2.88 -16.36
CA ARG A 177 -3.76 -2.98 -17.20
C ARG A 177 -4.40 -4.38 -17.20
N ARG A 178 -4.42 -5.05 -16.04
CA ARG A 178 -5.04 -6.37 -15.87
C ARG A 178 -6.56 -6.27 -15.96
N SER A 179 -7.24 -7.42 -16.04
CA SER A 179 -8.70 -7.47 -16.13
C SER A 179 -9.36 -6.63 -15.01
N PRO A 180 -10.53 -6.03 -15.28
CA PRO A 180 -11.27 -5.27 -14.27
C PRO A 180 -11.61 -6.11 -13.03
N LEU A 181 -11.69 -7.44 -13.18
CA LEU A 181 -11.91 -8.38 -12.07
C LEU A 181 -10.81 -8.28 -11.00
N TRP A 182 -9.53 -8.27 -11.38
CA TRP A 182 -8.44 -8.17 -10.39
C TRP A 182 -8.38 -6.80 -9.72
N LEU A 183 -8.72 -5.74 -10.46
CA LEU A 183 -8.83 -4.40 -9.89
C LEU A 183 -9.99 -4.35 -8.90
N GLY A 184 -11.16 -4.87 -9.28
CA GLY A 184 -12.34 -4.93 -8.42
C GLY A 184 -12.14 -5.78 -7.17
N LEU A 185 -11.50 -6.94 -7.27
CA LEU A 185 -11.10 -7.74 -6.11
C LEU A 185 -10.17 -6.96 -5.19
N GLY A 186 -9.15 -6.29 -5.74
CA GLY A 186 -8.26 -5.44 -4.95
C GLY A 186 -8.99 -4.31 -4.23
N LEU A 187 -9.95 -3.65 -4.90
CA LEU A 187 -10.77 -2.58 -4.33
C LEU A 187 -11.72 -3.10 -3.24
N ALA A 188 -12.35 -4.27 -3.44
CA ALA A 188 -13.20 -4.92 -2.44
C ALA A 188 -12.42 -5.22 -1.15
N LEU A 189 -11.23 -5.80 -1.28
CA LEU A 189 -10.36 -6.10 -0.12
C LEU A 189 -9.82 -4.82 0.52
N ALA A 190 -9.45 -3.81 -0.27
CA ALA A 190 -8.98 -2.52 0.25
C ALA A 190 -10.06 -1.79 1.07
N ALA A 191 -11.34 -1.96 0.72
CA ALA A 191 -12.47 -1.35 1.42
C ALA A 191 -12.63 -1.81 2.88
N ILE A 192 -11.96 -2.89 3.30
CA ILE A 192 -11.85 -3.30 4.71
C ILE A 192 -11.22 -2.18 5.57
N ARG A 193 -10.29 -1.40 4.98
CA ARG A 193 -9.61 -0.26 5.61
C ARG A 193 -9.81 0.99 4.74
N PRO A 194 -11.01 1.59 4.74
CA PRO A 194 -11.37 2.64 3.78
C PRO A 194 -10.45 3.87 3.88
N VAL A 195 -10.10 4.29 5.10
CA VAL A 195 -9.17 5.40 5.36
C VAL A 195 -7.82 5.20 4.68
N ASN A 196 -7.28 3.98 4.71
CA ASN A 196 -6.01 3.64 4.09
C ASN A 196 -6.12 3.47 2.56
N ALA A 197 -7.31 3.12 2.06
CA ALA A 197 -7.58 2.91 0.64
C ALA A 197 -7.92 4.20 -0.13
N LEU A 198 -8.41 5.25 0.54
CA LEU A 198 -8.82 6.51 -0.10
C LEU A 198 -7.72 7.12 -1.00
N PRO A 199 -6.45 7.30 -0.55
CA PRO A 199 -5.40 7.87 -1.40
C PRO A 199 -5.12 7.00 -2.64
N LEU A 200 -5.15 5.68 -2.47
CA LEU A 200 -4.98 4.72 -3.57
C LEU A 200 -6.06 4.89 -4.63
N VAL A 201 -7.33 4.89 -4.21
CA VAL A 201 -8.48 5.00 -5.13
C VAL A 201 -8.42 6.31 -5.90
N ALA A 202 -8.16 7.42 -5.20
CA ALA A 202 -8.03 8.73 -5.82
C ALA A 202 -6.94 8.75 -6.90
N VAL A 203 -5.74 8.23 -6.59
CA VAL A 203 -4.63 8.16 -7.56
C VAL A 203 -4.95 7.24 -8.73
N ILE A 204 -5.59 6.09 -8.50
CA ILE A 204 -6.01 5.18 -9.59
C ILE A 204 -7.00 5.89 -10.52
N VAL A 205 -8.05 6.51 -9.96
CA VAL A 205 -9.08 7.22 -10.74
C VAL A 205 -8.44 8.36 -11.53
N TRP A 206 -7.59 9.16 -10.90
CA TRP A 206 -6.89 10.26 -11.56
C TRP A 206 -5.97 9.78 -12.70
N ALA A 207 -5.16 8.74 -12.45
CA ALA A 207 -4.21 8.20 -13.41
C ALA A 207 -4.89 7.45 -14.57
N ARG A 208 -6.08 6.87 -14.33
CA ARG A 208 -6.83 6.05 -15.28
C ARG A 208 -8.15 6.68 -15.74
N ARG A 209 -8.32 8.00 -15.58
CA ARG A 209 -9.57 8.72 -15.93
C ARG A 209 -10.06 8.52 -17.36
N ALA A 210 -9.17 8.25 -18.31
CA ALA A 210 -9.54 7.95 -19.70
C ALA A 210 -10.10 6.52 -19.88
N GLU A 211 -9.86 5.61 -18.93
CA GLU A 211 -10.31 4.22 -18.92
C GLU A 211 -11.57 4.05 -18.04
N TRP A 212 -12.52 5.01 -18.10
CA TRP A 212 -13.66 5.07 -17.17
C TRP A 212 -14.52 3.80 -17.18
N GLN A 213 -14.71 3.16 -18.33
CA GLN A 213 -15.45 1.90 -18.45
C GLN A 213 -14.82 0.78 -17.63
N ARG A 214 -13.48 0.71 -17.62
CA ARG A 214 -12.72 -0.27 -16.83
C ARG A 214 -12.80 0.02 -15.34
N LEU A 215 -12.76 1.31 -14.95
CA LEU A 215 -12.96 1.73 -13.57
C LEU A 215 -14.38 1.40 -13.08
N ALA A 216 -15.40 1.66 -13.91
CA ALA A 216 -16.79 1.32 -13.62
C ALA A 216 -16.98 -0.20 -13.50
N ALA A 217 -16.42 -1.00 -14.42
CA ALA A 217 -16.47 -2.46 -14.35
C ALA A 217 -15.76 -3.01 -13.10
N ALA A 218 -14.63 -2.41 -12.71
CA ALA A 218 -13.93 -2.79 -11.48
C ALA A 218 -14.73 -2.41 -10.22
N ALA A 219 -15.36 -1.24 -10.19
CA ALA A 219 -16.24 -0.83 -9.10
C ALA A 219 -17.46 -1.77 -9.00
N ALA A 220 -18.10 -2.09 -10.13
CA ALA A 220 -19.18 -3.07 -10.18
C ALA A 220 -18.74 -4.45 -9.69
N THR A 221 -17.55 -4.91 -10.10
CA THR A 221 -16.96 -6.17 -9.58
C THR A 221 -16.78 -6.10 -8.06
N ALA A 222 -16.24 -5.00 -7.53
CA ALA A 222 -16.06 -4.84 -6.09
C ALA A 222 -17.39 -4.90 -5.34
N ILE A 223 -18.44 -4.23 -5.86
CA ILE A 223 -19.79 -4.28 -5.32
C ILE A 223 -20.34 -5.70 -5.34
N VAL A 224 -20.25 -6.40 -6.47
CA VAL A 224 -20.75 -7.77 -6.63
C VAL A 224 -20.04 -8.74 -5.67
N LEU A 225 -18.73 -8.57 -5.45
CA LEU A 225 -17.98 -9.40 -4.50
C LEU A 225 -18.35 -9.12 -3.04
N CYS A 226 -18.62 -7.87 -2.68
CA CYS A 226 -19.01 -7.51 -1.33
C CYS A 226 -20.49 -7.78 -1.03
N ALA A 227 -21.37 -7.68 -2.03
CA ALA A 227 -22.82 -7.69 -1.86
C ALA A 227 -23.37 -8.93 -1.12
N PRO A 228 -22.94 -10.17 -1.39
CA PRO A 228 -23.43 -11.33 -0.65
C PRO A 228 -23.17 -11.21 0.86
N PHE A 229 -21.97 -10.77 1.25
CA PHE A 229 -21.62 -10.60 2.66
C PHE A 229 -22.35 -9.39 3.28
N THR A 230 -22.55 -8.32 2.53
CA THR A 230 -23.33 -7.17 3.00
C THR A 230 -24.80 -7.54 3.24
N VAL A 231 -25.41 -8.29 2.31
CA VAL A 231 -26.79 -8.79 2.46
C VAL A 231 -26.89 -9.70 3.67
N TRP A 232 -25.98 -10.67 3.81
CA TRP A 232 -25.97 -11.56 4.98
C TRP A 232 -25.73 -10.82 6.30
N ALA A 233 -24.92 -9.76 6.31
CA ALA A 233 -24.76 -8.93 7.50
C ALA A 233 -26.09 -8.26 7.91
N PHE A 234 -26.89 -7.77 6.96
CA PHE A 234 -28.23 -7.23 7.26
C PHE A 234 -29.24 -8.30 7.70
N VAL A 235 -29.06 -9.56 7.27
CA VAL A 235 -29.86 -10.69 7.78
C VAL A 235 -29.52 -10.98 9.25
N ILE A 236 -28.23 -10.93 9.61
CA ILE A 236 -27.74 -11.20 10.97
C ILE A 236 -28.10 -10.05 11.92
N ASP A 237 -27.81 -8.82 11.53
CA ASP A 237 -28.04 -7.64 12.34
C ASP A 237 -28.38 -6.43 11.46
N ARG A 238 -29.65 -6.00 11.45
CA ARG A 238 -30.07 -4.86 10.63
C ARG A 238 -29.45 -3.53 11.05
N ARG A 239 -29.00 -3.41 12.29
CA ARG A 239 -28.45 -2.18 12.88
C ARG A 239 -26.93 -2.11 12.78
N TRP A 240 -26.28 -3.14 12.24
CA TRP A 240 -24.82 -3.21 12.09
C TRP A 240 -24.17 -1.93 11.55
N PRO A 241 -24.72 -1.18 10.56
CA PRO A 241 -24.06 0.04 10.09
C PRO A 241 -24.04 1.13 11.16
N LEU A 242 -25.13 1.27 11.93
CA LEU A 242 -25.24 2.25 13.00
C LEU A 242 -24.32 1.88 14.16
N ASP A 243 -24.29 0.60 14.52
CA ASP A 243 -23.47 0.10 15.61
C ASP A 243 -21.99 0.16 15.27
N TYR A 244 -21.61 -0.10 14.01
CA TYR A 244 -20.25 0.11 13.52
C TYR A 244 -19.81 1.57 13.64
N VAL A 245 -20.66 2.52 13.19
CA VAL A 245 -20.36 3.96 13.27
C VAL A 245 -20.30 4.44 14.71
N ALA A 246 -21.21 4.00 15.58
CA ALA A 246 -21.21 4.33 16.99
C ALA A 246 -19.95 3.80 17.67
N MET A 247 -19.59 2.55 17.40
CA MET A 247 -18.38 1.91 17.91
C MET A 247 -17.13 2.66 17.45
N LEU A 248 -17.00 3.01 16.16
CA LEU A 248 -15.87 3.82 15.65
C LEU A 248 -15.67 5.15 16.39
N ARG A 249 -16.75 5.76 16.90
CA ARG A 249 -16.67 7.00 17.71
C ARG A 249 -16.27 6.75 19.15
N ALA A 250 -16.59 5.56 19.67
CA ALA A 250 -16.31 5.16 21.04
C ALA A 250 -14.90 4.56 21.23
N TYR A 251 -14.18 4.22 20.16
CA TYR A 251 -12.81 3.71 20.29
C TYR A 251 -11.88 4.73 20.94
N PRO A 252 -11.01 4.30 21.87
CA PRO A 252 -9.91 5.13 22.33
C PRO A 252 -9.00 5.43 21.15
N VAL A 253 -9.06 6.67 20.67
CA VAL A 253 -8.20 7.16 19.59
C VAL A 253 -6.82 7.41 20.19
N ALA A 254 -5.78 6.76 19.65
CA ALA A 254 -4.41 6.91 20.10
C ALA A 254 -3.51 7.41 18.96
N GLY A 255 -2.70 8.44 19.24
CA GLY A 255 -1.76 9.03 18.28
C GLY A 255 -2.26 10.34 17.67
N LEU A 256 -1.69 10.79 16.55
CA LEU A 256 -1.99 12.10 15.96
C LEU A 256 -3.46 12.30 15.62
N ILE A 257 -4.15 11.20 15.28
CA ILE A 257 -5.57 11.18 14.98
C ILE A 257 -6.44 11.64 16.17
N GLN A 258 -5.98 11.49 17.41
CA GLN A 258 -6.75 11.91 18.60
C GLN A 258 -6.98 13.43 18.62
N PHE A 259 -5.99 14.21 18.16
CA PHE A 259 -6.09 15.67 18.09
C PHE A 259 -7.03 16.11 16.97
N VAL A 260 -7.01 15.38 15.85
CA VAL A 260 -7.90 15.66 14.71
C VAL A 260 -9.35 15.31 15.06
N TYR A 261 -9.59 14.20 15.77
CA TYR A 261 -10.93 13.86 16.27
C TYR A 261 -11.42 14.86 17.32
N ALA A 262 -10.54 15.33 18.23
CA ALA A 262 -10.89 16.34 19.22
C ALA A 262 -11.35 17.67 18.58
N ALA A 263 -10.82 18.01 17.40
CA ALA A 263 -11.23 19.17 16.61
C ALA A 263 -12.56 18.97 15.85
N GLY A 264 -13.18 17.80 15.94
CA GLY A 264 -14.49 17.50 15.38
C GLY A 264 -14.48 16.87 13.96
N PRO A 265 -15.66 16.46 13.47
CA PRO A 265 -15.78 15.67 12.23
C PRO A 265 -15.34 16.42 10.97
N ILE A 266 -15.48 17.75 10.95
CA ILE A 266 -15.04 18.59 9.82
C ILE A 266 -13.51 18.57 9.72
N ALA A 267 -12.80 18.69 10.85
CA ALA A 267 -11.35 18.62 10.87
C ALA A 267 -10.84 17.25 10.41
N TYR A 268 -11.50 16.17 10.83
CA TYR A 268 -11.20 14.82 10.36
C TYR A 268 -11.38 14.67 8.84
N LEU A 269 -12.51 15.14 8.30
CA LEU A 269 -12.75 15.13 6.86
C LEU A 269 -11.72 15.98 6.10
N ALA A 270 -11.38 17.17 6.60
CA ALA A 270 -10.38 18.03 6.02
C ALA A 270 -9.00 17.36 6.00
N ALA A 271 -8.62 16.64 7.05
CA ALA A 271 -7.37 15.86 7.10
C ALA A 271 -7.35 14.76 6.04
N LEU A 272 -8.45 14.01 5.88
CA LEU A 272 -8.56 12.98 4.82
C LEU A 272 -8.44 13.58 3.41
N ILE A 273 -9.10 14.71 3.17
CA ILE A 273 -9.03 15.44 1.89
C ILE A 273 -7.60 15.92 1.64
N ALA A 274 -6.95 16.53 2.62
CA ALA A 274 -5.60 17.06 2.49
C ALA A 274 -4.58 15.96 2.17
N LEU A 275 -4.65 14.82 2.85
CA LEU A 275 -3.75 13.68 2.58
C LEU A 275 -4.00 13.08 1.19
N THR A 276 -5.26 12.99 0.78
CA THR A 276 -5.63 12.51 -0.56
C THR A 276 -5.14 13.47 -1.64
N ALA A 277 -5.32 14.78 -1.44
CA ALA A 277 -4.83 15.82 -2.35
C ALA A 277 -3.29 15.81 -2.44
N LEU A 278 -2.59 15.62 -1.32
CA LEU A 278 -1.13 15.48 -1.30
C LEU A 278 -0.68 14.23 -2.06
N SER A 279 -1.36 13.10 -1.87
CA SER A 279 -1.10 11.86 -2.63
C SER A 279 -1.28 12.07 -4.14
N LEU A 280 -2.34 12.79 -4.56
CA LEU A 280 -2.58 13.17 -5.95
C LEU A 280 -1.51 14.11 -6.50
N ALA A 281 -1.10 15.12 -5.73
CA ALA A 281 -0.03 16.03 -6.12
C ALA A 281 1.29 15.27 -6.34
N ILE A 282 1.66 14.38 -5.39
CA ILE A 282 2.83 13.52 -5.54
C ILE A 282 2.67 12.61 -6.76
N ALA A 283 1.50 12.02 -6.99
CA ALA A 283 1.24 11.21 -8.18
C ALA A 283 1.46 12.01 -9.48
N ALA A 284 1.04 13.27 -9.50
CA ALA A 284 1.19 14.16 -10.65
C ALA A 284 2.65 14.52 -10.94
N TYR A 285 3.45 14.80 -9.92
CA TYR A 285 4.84 15.25 -10.09
C TYR A 285 5.89 14.13 -10.06
N ARG A 286 5.58 12.99 -9.42
CA ARG A 286 6.53 11.91 -9.11
C ARG A 286 6.09 10.54 -9.62
N GLY A 287 4.87 10.43 -10.15
CA GLY A 287 4.30 9.19 -10.68
C GLY A 287 3.34 8.51 -9.71
N SER A 288 2.38 7.76 -10.27
CA SER A 288 1.31 7.05 -9.55
C SER A 288 1.83 6.21 -8.39
N GLU A 289 2.91 5.46 -8.61
CA GLU A 289 3.51 4.59 -7.58
C GLU A 289 3.97 5.35 -6.33
N ALA A 290 4.64 6.50 -6.50
CA ALA A 290 5.05 7.33 -5.38
C ALA A 290 3.84 7.95 -4.67
N GLY A 291 2.87 8.43 -5.45
CA GLY A 291 1.64 9.02 -4.89
C GLY A 291 0.84 8.03 -4.04
N VAL A 292 0.60 6.82 -4.56
CA VAL A 292 -0.10 5.76 -3.80
C VAL A 292 0.69 5.37 -2.57
N ALA A 293 1.98 5.05 -2.71
CA ALA A 293 2.76 4.56 -1.58
C ALA A 293 2.89 5.59 -0.46
N THR A 294 3.14 6.86 -0.80
CA THR A 294 3.16 7.95 0.18
C THR A 294 1.77 8.19 0.78
N GLY A 295 0.70 8.15 -0.03
CA GLY A 295 -0.68 8.30 0.47
C GLY A 295 -1.04 7.23 1.49
N MET A 296 -0.71 5.96 1.21
CA MET A 296 -0.90 4.85 2.15
C MET A 296 -0.07 5.05 3.42
N ALA A 297 1.19 5.49 3.33
CA ALA A 297 2.00 5.77 4.51
C ALA A 297 1.42 6.92 5.36
N LEU A 298 0.98 8.01 4.71
CA LEU A 298 0.39 9.16 5.40
C LEU A 298 -0.96 8.84 6.04
N SER A 299 -1.73 7.91 5.49
CA SER A 299 -2.99 7.46 6.08
C SER A 299 -2.83 6.87 7.48
N VAL A 300 -1.62 6.42 7.86
CA VAL A 300 -1.31 5.95 9.22
C VAL A 300 -1.52 7.05 10.26
N ALA A 301 -1.32 8.33 9.90
CA ALA A 301 -1.51 9.45 10.82
C ALA A 301 -2.98 9.76 11.14
N VAL A 302 -3.91 9.29 10.31
CA VAL A 302 -5.35 9.56 10.42
C VAL A 302 -6.19 8.30 10.56
N ALA A 303 -5.56 7.15 10.66
CA ALA A 303 -6.26 5.89 10.87
C ALA A 303 -6.84 5.89 12.30
N PRO A 304 -8.15 5.57 12.47
CA PRO A 304 -8.83 5.65 13.78
C PRO A 304 -8.39 4.56 14.77
N LEU A 305 -7.64 3.55 14.32
CA LEU A 305 -7.13 2.47 15.16
C LEU A 305 -5.67 2.76 15.56
N PRO A 306 -5.22 2.33 16.76
CA PRO A 306 -3.88 2.58 17.27
C PRO A 306 -2.79 2.41 16.21
N GLY A 307 -1.86 3.37 16.16
CA GLY A 307 -0.90 3.55 15.07
C GLY A 307 -0.09 2.31 14.66
N THR A 308 0.12 1.36 15.58
CA THR A 308 0.77 0.07 15.31
C THR A 308 0.02 -0.81 14.31
N TYR A 309 -1.31 -0.79 14.32
CA TYR A 309 -2.14 -1.59 13.40
C TYR A 309 -2.13 -1.04 11.98
N ALA A 310 -2.13 0.28 11.85
CA ALA A 310 -2.07 0.95 10.55
C ALA A 310 -0.65 1.00 9.98
N ALA A 311 0.39 0.82 10.81
CA ALA A 311 1.79 0.99 10.43
C ALA A 311 2.23 0.11 9.24
N ILE A 312 1.61 -1.05 9.04
CA ILE A 312 1.90 -1.92 7.88
C ILE A 312 1.65 -1.22 6.53
N PHE A 313 0.76 -0.21 6.50
CA PHE A 313 0.48 0.58 5.30
C PHE A 313 1.61 1.56 4.93
N ALA A 314 2.60 1.77 5.80
CA ALA A 314 3.82 2.51 5.48
C ALA A 314 4.89 1.65 4.78
N LEU A 315 4.84 0.32 4.92
CA LEU A 315 5.85 -0.58 4.36
C LEU A 315 5.96 -0.51 2.82
N PRO A 316 4.85 -0.38 2.04
CA PRO A 316 4.94 -0.10 0.62
C PRO A 316 5.79 1.12 0.26
N ALA A 317 5.68 2.21 1.03
CA ALA A 317 6.46 3.42 0.78
C ALA A 317 7.95 3.19 0.96
N LEU A 318 8.35 2.43 1.99
CA LEU A 318 9.74 2.04 2.19
C LEU A 318 10.23 1.09 1.10
N MET A 319 9.36 0.19 0.61
CA MET A 319 9.69 -0.67 -0.53
C MET A 319 10.00 0.16 -1.78
N VAL A 320 9.15 1.14 -2.09
CA VAL A 320 9.34 2.04 -3.24
C VAL A 320 10.56 2.95 -3.05
N ALA A 321 10.74 3.51 -1.85
CA ALA A 321 11.88 4.36 -1.52
C ALA A 321 13.21 3.60 -1.59
N GLY A 322 13.23 2.35 -1.12
CA GLY A 322 14.38 1.45 -1.15
C GLY A 322 14.82 1.00 -2.55
N ARG A 323 14.06 1.32 -3.60
CA ARG A 323 14.48 1.14 -5.00
C ARG A 323 15.15 2.37 -5.60
N ARG A 324 15.10 3.52 -4.91
CA ARG A 324 15.77 4.75 -5.39
C ARG A 324 17.26 4.66 -5.13
N SER A 325 18.04 5.14 -6.09
CA SER A 325 19.49 5.13 -5.98
C SER A 325 19.96 5.95 -4.78
N GLY A 326 20.80 5.36 -3.94
CA GLY A 326 21.30 5.94 -2.69
C GLY A 326 20.35 5.76 -1.49
N TYR A 327 19.25 5.03 -1.64
CA TYR A 327 18.29 4.72 -0.59
C TYR A 327 18.10 3.21 -0.41
N GLU A 328 18.95 2.38 -1.01
CA GLU A 328 18.82 0.91 -1.04
C GLU A 328 18.78 0.29 0.37
N TRP A 329 19.49 0.90 1.32
CA TRP A 329 19.57 0.45 2.71
C TRP A 329 18.46 0.98 3.62
N LEU A 330 17.64 1.91 3.12
CA LEU A 330 16.62 2.58 3.91
C LEU A 330 15.63 1.61 4.57
N PRO A 331 15.13 0.55 3.90
CA PRO A 331 14.24 -0.41 4.55
C PRO A 331 14.91 -1.14 5.73
N GLY A 332 16.19 -1.49 5.61
CA GLY A 332 16.96 -2.13 6.67
C GLY A 332 17.19 -1.20 7.87
N ILE A 333 17.63 0.03 7.61
CA ILE A 333 17.86 1.05 8.65
C ILE A 333 16.54 1.40 9.36
N ALA A 334 15.47 1.61 8.60
CA ALA A 334 14.16 1.92 9.15
C ALA A 334 13.66 0.80 10.06
N SER A 335 13.85 -0.46 9.67
CA SER A 335 13.46 -1.64 10.47
C SER A 335 14.31 -1.77 11.74
N ALA A 336 15.63 -1.60 11.65
CA ALA A 336 16.52 -1.69 12.81
C ALA A 336 16.22 -0.59 13.85
N ILE A 337 16.08 0.67 13.42
CA ILE A 337 15.72 1.77 14.32
C ILE A 337 14.30 1.60 14.86
N GLY A 338 13.38 1.10 14.04
CA GLY A 338 12.02 0.79 14.48
C GLY A 338 11.99 -0.24 15.62
N TRP A 339 12.84 -1.27 15.56
CA TRP A 339 13.03 -2.23 16.66
C TRP A 339 13.61 -1.58 17.90
N LEU A 340 14.69 -0.82 17.77
CA LEU A 340 15.29 -0.11 18.91
C LEU A 340 14.26 0.80 19.60
N ALA A 341 13.50 1.59 18.82
CA ALA A 341 12.44 2.44 19.35
C ALA A 341 11.35 1.62 20.05
N THR A 342 10.94 0.50 19.47
CA THR A 342 9.90 -0.38 20.06
C THR A 342 10.37 -0.99 21.38
N ILE A 343 11.59 -1.54 21.41
CA ILE A 343 12.20 -2.13 22.62
C ILE A 343 12.33 -1.08 23.71
N SER A 344 12.85 0.11 23.39
CA SER A 344 13.01 1.20 24.36
C SER A 344 11.67 1.68 24.91
N LEU A 345 10.64 1.82 24.08
CA LEU A 345 9.30 2.21 24.54
C LEU A 345 8.69 1.15 25.44
N LEU A 346 8.81 -0.13 25.08
CA LEU A 346 8.33 -1.24 25.92
C LEU A 346 9.07 -1.30 27.25
N ALA A 347 10.38 -1.09 27.27
CA ALA A 347 11.18 -1.04 28.50
C ALA A 347 10.74 0.09 29.45
N LEU A 348 10.12 1.15 28.93
CA LEU A 348 9.57 2.26 29.68
C LEU A 348 8.04 2.14 29.94
N ASN A 349 7.44 0.99 29.64
CA ASN A 349 5.98 0.77 29.71
C ASN A 349 5.16 1.76 28.86
N LEU A 350 5.74 2.25 27.75
CA LEU A 350 5.07 3.14 26.81
C LEU A 350 4.58 2.40 25.57
N ALA A 351 3.45 2.86 25.02
CA ALA A 351 2.87 2.26 23.83
C ALA A 351 3.77 2.46 22.59
N PRO A 352 4.10 1.40 21.83
CA PRO A 352 4.98 1.49 20.66
C PRO A 352 4.33 2.18 19.44
N ALA A 353 3.13 2.77 19.60
CA ALA A 353 2.45 3.53 18.56
C ALA A 353 3.33 4.64 17.95
N ILE A 354 4.20 5.27 18.75
CA ILE A 354 5.11 6.32 18.26
C ILE A 354 6.15 5.75 17.28
N ALA A 355 6.63 4.52 17.51
CA ALA A 355 7.57 3.84 16.62
C ALA A 355 6.95 3.55 15.24
N SER A 356 5.62 3.62 15.10
CA SER A 356 4.94 3.45 13.81
C SER A 356 5.11 4.66 12.89
N TYR A 357 5.16 5.88 13.44
CA TYR A 357 5.39 7.10 12.66
C TYR A 357 6.79 7.16 12.06
N TRP A 358 7.76 6.48 12.67
CA TRP A 358 9.11 6.33 12.13
C TRP A 358 9.09 5.79 10.69
N TYR A 359 8.25 4.79 10.41
CA TYR A 359 8.13 4.21 9.06
C TYR A 359 7.51 5.19 8.06
N VAL A 360 6.58 6.05 8.52
CA VAL A 360 5.99 7.13 7.71
C VAL A 360 7.03 8.19 7.37
N VAL A 361 7.80 8.67 8.36
CA VAL A 361 8.84 9.68 8.16
C VAL A 361 9.91 9.19 7.18
N ASN A 362 10.29 7.92 7.26
CA ASN A 362 11.26 7.34 6.34
C ASN A 362 10.74 7.17 4.89
N SER A 363 9.47 7.50 4.61
CA SER A 363 8.98 7.64 3.22
C SER A 363 9.41 8.94 2.53
N TYR A 364 10.10 9.85 3.25
CA TYR A 364 10.53 11.16 2.72
C TYR A 364 11.26 11.13 1.36
N PRO A 365 12.03 10.08 0.97
CA PRO A 365 12.68 10.08 -0.32
C PRO A 365 11.68 10.16 -1.46
N LEU A 366 10.44 9.70 -1.28
CA LEU A 366 9.37 9.76 -2.27
C LEU A 366 8.92 11.19 -2.58
N LEU A 367 9.09 12.12 -1.63
CA LEU A 367 8.82 13.54 -1.80
C LEU A 367 9.88 14.24 -2.66
N ARG A 368 11.10 13.70 -2.68
CA ARG A 368 12.21 14.24 -3.47
C ARG A 368 12.06 13.89 -4.94
N ALA A 369 12.60 14.76 -5.81
CA ALA A 369 12.74 14.44 -7.22
C ALA A 369 13.64 13.20 -7.40
N PRO A 370 13.34 12.31 -8.35
CA PRO A 370 14.28 11.26 -8.71
C PRO A 370 15.62 11.91 -9.10
N ARG A 371 16.72 11.51 -8.45
CA ARG A 371 18.05 11.93 -8.89
C ARG A 371 18.24 11.43 -10.32
N ALA A 372 18.32 12.34 -11.28
CA ALA A 372 18.76 11.98 -12.62
C ALA A 372 20.17 11.38 -12.46
N ARG A 373 20.39 10.15 -12.95
CA ARG A 373 21.76 9.69 -13.16
C ARG A 373 22.41 10.74 -14.06
N PRO A 374 23.60 11.28 -13.72
CA PRO A 374 24.34 12.09 -14.66
C PRO A 374 24.49 11.24 -15.91
N SER A 375 23.92 11.72 -17.03
CA SER A 375 24.15 11.09 -18.31
C SER A 375 25.65 11.14 -18.53
N SER A 376 26.28 9.97 -18.59
CA SER A 376 27.66 9.83 -19.09
C SER A 376 27.66 10.07 -20.61
N VAL A 377 27.13 11.23 -21.03
CA VAL A 377 27.45 11.79 -22.33
C VAL A 377 28.70 12.61 -22.06
N PRO A 378 29.88 12.18 -22.53
CA PRO A 378 31.06 13.02 -22.42
C PRO A 378 30.75 14.34 -23.14
N LEU A 379 30.69 15.42 -22.36
CA LEU A 379 30.80 16.80 -22.84
C LEU A 379 32.23 16.96 -23.39
N GLY A 380 32.47 16.44 -24.58
CA GLY A 380 33.83 16.28 -25.09
C GLY A 380 33.90 15.84 -26.55
N ALA A 381 33.04 16.35 -27.43
CA ALA A 381 33.23 16.26 -28.88
C ALA A 381 32.45 17.37 -29.61
N SER A 382 32.67 18.61 -29.21
CA SER A 382 32.33 19.77 -30.05
C SER A 382 33.57 20.66 -30.13
N LYS A 383 34.62 20.14 -30.79
CA LYS A 383 35.62 21.01 -31.39
C LYS A 383 34.93 21.73 -32.56
N ARG A 384 34.53 22.99 -32.35
CA ARG A 384 34.52 24.01 -33.43
C ARG A 384 35.98 24.36 -33.75
N PRO A 385 36.26 25.16 -34.80
CA PRO A 385 35.72 25.17 -36.16
C PRO A 385 36.88 24.93 -37.16
N ASN A 386 36.61 24.72 -38.45
CA ASN A 386 37.63 24.98 -39.47
C ASN A 386 37.08 26.04 -40.44
N PRO A 387 37.73 27.21 -40.56
CA PRO A 387 37.47 28.17 -41.63
C PRO A 387 38.24 27.77 -42.90
N THR A 388 37.84 28.33 -44.05
CA THR A 388 38.41 28.17 -45.42
C THR A 388 38.00 26.84 -46.11
N ARG A 389 37.49 26.82 -47.35
CA ARG A 389 37.49 27.75 -48.49
C ARG A 389 36.10 27.98 -49.06
#